data_AF-A0A933G4Q9-F1
#
_entry.id   AF-A0A933G4Q9-F1
#
_cell.length_a   1.000
_cell.length_b   1.000
_cell.length_c   1.000
_cell.angle_alpha   90.00
_cell.angle_beta   90.00
_cell.angle_gamma   90.00
#
_symmetry.space_group_name_H-M   'P 1'
#
loop_
_entity.id
_entity.type
_entity.pdbx_description
1 polymer ?
#
loop_
_entity_poly.entity_id
_entity_poly.type
_entity_poly.pdbx_seq_one_letter_code
_entity_poly.pdbx_strand_id
1 'polypeptide(L)'
;SDLPEELARQKDDLGRRKFDAGSIAIHVLSRPFVERITADETNFGLPWHRALKKVAYMDETGRRIEPDHPNAVKLEAFIFDAIPMAKNPLVLQTLRAEEFSPVKNATGVDSADTARRDMNRRVASWLGSAGFDVPLTPAGEPDGQFEISPLLALDAGHLREVMLTAPVIRRSEAHYWE
;
A
#
# COMPACT_ATOMS: atom_id res chain seq x y z
N SER A 1 7.86 12.99 5.08
CA SER A 1 8.65 14.21 4.81
C SER A 1 9.60 14.54 5.95
N ASP A 2 9.40 13.98 7.14
CA ASP A 2 10.02 14.53 8.36
C ASP A 2 11.21 13.70 8.85
N LEU A 3 11.52 12.58 8.19
CA LEU A 3 12.74 11.82 8.42
C LEU A 3 13.91 12.51 7.69
N PRO A 4 14.96 12.96 8.41
CA PRO A 4 16.15 13.54 7.78
C PRO A 4 16.81 12.58 6.79
N GLU A 5 17.37 13.12 5.71
CA GLU A 5 17.99 12.34 4.64
C GLU A 5 19.18 11.49 5.13
N GLU A 6 19.94 12.01 6.10
CA GLU A 6 21.01 11.26 6.77
C GLU A 6 20.50 9.97 7.42
N LEU A 7 19.40 10.06 8.17
CA LEU A 7 18.78 8.89 8.80
C LEU A 7 18.17 7.95 7.75
N ALA A 8 17.52 8.50 6.72
CA ALA A 8 16.93 7.70 5.64
C ALA A 8 17.97 6.86 4.87
N ARG A 9 19.22 7.32 4.82
CA ARG A 9 20.34 6.62 4.17
C ARG A 9 21.23 5.85 5.14
N GLN A 10 20.98 5.94 6.43
CA GLN A 10 21.79 5.28 7.45
C GLN A 10 21.76 3.76 7.27
N LYS A 11 22.93 3.14 7.43
CA LYS A 11 23.11 1.69 7.34
C LYS A 11 23.46 1.09 8.70
N ASP A 12 23.12 -0.18 8.89
CA ASP A 12 23.58 -0.99 10.02
C ASP A 12 25.00 -1.55 9.76
N ASP A 13 25.56 -2.27 10.74
CA ASP A 13 26.89 -2.87 10.65
C ASP A 13 27.02 -3.93 9.55
N LEU A 14 25.89 -4.41 9.02
CA LEU A 14 25.81 -5.37 7.92
C LEU A 14 25.57 -4.68 6.56
N GLY A 15 25.58 -3.35 6.50
CA GLY A 15 25.41 -2.56 5.29
C GLY A 15 23.96 -2.48 4.78
N ARG A 16 22.98 -2.96 5.55
CA ARG A 16 21.54 -2.88 5.25
C ARG A 16 21.00 -1.53 5.71
N ARG A 17 19.82 -1.11 5.21
CA ARG A 17 19.16 0.11 5.72
C ARG A 17 18.83 -0.08 7.20
N LYS A 18 19.25 0.86 8.04
CA LYS A 18 19.00 0.79 9.49
C LYS A 18 17.53 0.97 9.85
N PHE A 19 16.83 1.84 9.11
CA PHE A 19 15.40 2.05 9.22
C PHE A 19 14.73 1.50 7.96
N ASP A 20 14.36 0.22 8.00
CA ASP A 20 13.84 -0.53 6.86
C ASP A 20 12.34 -0.90 6.99
N ALA A 21 11.75 -0.71 8.17
CA ALA A 21 10.32 -0.88 8.43
C ALA A 21 9.49 0.25 7.80
N GLY A 22 9.21 0.14 6.50
CA GLY A 22 8.33 1.06 5.78
C GLY A 22 6.85 0.79 6.08
N SER A 23 6.15 1.76 6.67
CA SER A 23 4.71 1.64 6.91
C SER A 23 3.93 1.64 5.60
N ILE A 24 3.12 0.59 5.39
CA ILE A 24 2.21 0.45 4.24
C ILE A 24 0.76 0.87 4.58
N ALA A 25 0.57 1.53 5.72
CA ALA A 25 -0.72 2.02 6.23
C ALA A 25 -1.78 0.95 6.52
N ILE A 26 -1.38 -0.31 6.74
CA ILE A 26 -2.25 -1.39 7.21
C ILE A 26 -2.03 -1.58 8.72
N HIS A 27 -3.10 -1.52 9.50
CA HIS A 27 -3.05 -1.61 10.95
C HIS A 27 -4.16 -2.53 11.47
N VAL A 28 -3.85 -3.31 12.52
CA VAL A 28 -4.85 -4.05 13.30
C VAL A 28 -4.91 -3.42 14.69
N LEU A 29 -6.08 -2.95 15.08
CA LEU A 29 -6.30 -2.21 16.32
C LEU A 29 -7.32 -2.93 17.19
N SER A 30 -7.00 -3.11 18.48
CA SER A 30 -7.99 -3.66 19.42
C SER A 30 -9.09 -2.64 19.69
N ARG A 31 -10.36 -3.06 19.70
CA ARG A 31 -11.50 -2.15 19.99
C ARG A 31 -11.33 -1.36 21.30
N PRO A 32 -10.95 -1.97 22.45
CA PRO A 32 -10.77 -1.21 23.70
C PRO A 32 -9.64 -0.18 23.65
N PHE A 33 -8.67 -0.35 22.75
CA PHE A 33 -7.64 0.66 22.53
C PHE A 33 -8.23 1.89 21.82
N VAL A 34 -9.01 1.68 20.76
CA VAL A 34 -9.68 2.75 20.02
C VAL A 34 -10.62 3.52 20.95
N GLU A 35 -11.50 2.81 21.66
CA GLU A 35 -12.43 3.40 22.65
C GLU A 35 -11.68 4.28 23.67
N ARG A 36 -10.53 3.82 24.17
CA ARG A 36 -9.73 4.58 25.13
C ARG A 36 -9.15 5.87 24.56
N ILE A 37 -8.58 5.83 23.35
CA ILE A 37 -7.93 7.01 22.75
C ILE A 37 -8.94 8.03 22.20
N THR A 38 -10.20 7.63 22.03
CA THR A 38 -11.30 8.51 21.59
C THR A 38 -12.33 8.80 22.68
N ALA A 39 -12.06 8.43 23.94
CA ALA A 39 -13.03 8.58 25.03
C ALA A 39 -13.33 10.05 25.40
N ASP A 40 -12.38 10.95 25.14
CA ASP A 40 -12.56 12.38 25.34
C ASP A 40 -13.09 13.03 24.04
N GLU A 41 -14.38 13.34 24.03
CA GLU A 41 -15.04 14.00 22.88
C GLU A 41 -14.54 15.44 22.67
N THR A 42 -13.94 16.06 23.68
CA THR A 42 -13.44 17.43 23.63
C THR A 42 -11.96 17.51 23.24
N ASN A 43 -11.22 16.41 23.41
CA ASN A 43 -9.80 16.33 23.11
C ASN A 43 -9.49 15.06 22.32
N PHE A 44 -9.44 15.20 20.99
CA PHE A 44 -9.00 14.12 20.12
C PHE A 44 -7.57 13.72 20.48
N GLY A 45 -7.37 12.49 20.96
CA GLY A 45 -6.13 12.05 21.60
C GLY A 45 -4.88 12.00 20.70
N LEU A 46 -5.00 12.29 19.40
CA LEU A 46 -3.89 12.31 18.45
C LEU A 46 -3.45 13.75 18.14
N PRO A 47 -2.14 13.97 17.94
CA PRO A 47 -1.62 15.30 17.64
C PRO A 47 -2.10 15.80 16.26
N TRP A 48 -2.26 17.12 16.16
CA TRP A 48 -2.51 17.78 14.88
C TRP A 48 -1.19 18.11 14.16
N HIS A 49 -1.07 17.62 12.93
CA HIS A 49 -0.02 17.97 11.99
C HIS A 49 -0.48 19.11 11.09
N ARG A 50 0.38 20.12 10.92
CA ARG A 50 0.10 21.29 10.09
C ARG A 50 0.70 21.10 8.69
N ALA A 51 -0.15 21.24 7.67
CA ALA A 51 0.27 21.33 6.28
C ALA A 51 -0.17 22.67 5.66
N LEU A 52 0.77 23.41 5.10
CA LEU A 52 0.47 24.63 4.35
C LEU A 52 -0.03 24.26 2.95
N LYS A 53 -1.20 24.77 2.57
CA LYS A 53 -1.85 24.46 1.30
C LYS A 53 -2.26 25.73 0.56
N LYS A 54 -2.25 25.65 -0.76
CA LYS A 54 -2.94 26.58 -1.66
C LYS A 54 -4.39 26.09 -1.75
N VAL A 55 -5.32 26.86 -1.21
CA VAL A 55 -6.74 26.51 -1.19
C VAL A 55 -7.50 27.63 -1.89
N ALA A 56 -8.17 27.28 -2.98
CA ALA A 56 -9.05 28.19 -3.69
C ALA A 56 -10.12 28.73 -2.73
N TYR A 57 -10.37 30.03 -2.79
CA TYR A 57 -11.34 30.71 -1.91
C TYR A 57 -12.15 31.76 -2.69
N MET A 58 -13.20 32.27 -2.06
CA MET A 58 -14.01 33.37 -2.61
C MET A 58 -13.63 34.67 -1.92
N ASP A 59 -13.35 35.72 -2.70
CA ASP A 59 -13.14 37.06 -2.14
C ASP A 59 -14.47 37.72 -1.73
N GLU A 60 -14.40 38.90 -1.10
CA GLU A 60 -15.56 39.65 -0.61
C GLU A 60 -16.56 40.04 -1.71
N THR A 61 -16.12 40.05 -2.97
CA THR A 61 -16.97 40.35 -4.15
C THR A 61 -17.65 39.11 -4.71
N GLY A 62 -17.41 37.93 -4.12
CA GLY A 62 -17.92 36.67 -4.64
C GLY A 62 -17.16 36.17 -5.86
N ARG A 63 -15.89 36.54 -6.04
CA ARG A 63 -15.05 35.99 -7.11
C ARG A 63 -14.13 34.89 -6.57
N ARG A 64 -14.01 33.79 -7.31
CA ARG A 64 -13.08 32.70 -7.00
C ARG A 64 -11.64 33.12 -7.27
N ILE A 65 -10.77 32.91 -6.30
CA ILE A 65 -9.35 33.19 -6.35
C ILE A 65 -8.57 31.88 -6.22
N GLU A 66 -7.62 31.67 -7.14
CA GLU A 66 -6.59 30.63 -7.04
C GLU A 66 -5.30 31.28 -6.52
N PRO A 67 -4.83 30.96 -5.31
CA PRO A 67 -3.74 31.70 -4.67
C PRO A 67 -2.36 31.26 -5.16
N ASP A 68 -1.45 32.23 -5.37
CA ASP A 68 -0.07 31.97 -5.81
C ASP A 68 0.84 31.42 -4.71
N HIS A 69 0.48 31.64 -3.44
CA HIS A 69 1.19 31.17 -2.25
C HIS A 69 0.23 30.43 -1.30
N PRO A 70 0.74 29.56 -0.40
CA PRO A 70 -0.10 28.91 0.60
C PRO A 70 -0.85 29.93 1.45
N ASN A 71 -2.18 29.84 1.46
CA ASN A 71 -3.09 30.75 2.16
C ASN A 71 -3.90 30.05 3.27
N ALA A 72 -3.77 28.73 3.39
CA ALA A 72 -4.50 27.94 4.38
C ALA A 72 -3.59 26.96 5.12
N VAL A 73 -3.99 26.68 6.37
CA VAL A 73 -3.46 25.59 7.18
C VAL A 73 -4.45 24.44 7.13
N LYS A 74 -4.01 23.29 6.62
CA LYS A 74 -4.71 22.02 6.78
C LYS A 74 -4.18 21.34 8.05
N LEU A 75 -5.08 20.98 8.95
CA LEU A 75 -4.75 20.16 10.12
C LEU A 75 -5.13 18.71 9.81
N GLU A 76 -4.19 17.79 10.03
CA GLU A 76 -4.37 16.36 9.82
C GLU A 76 -3.87 15.61 11.04
N ALA A 77 -4.54 14.53 11.42
CA ALA A 77 -4.02 13.59 12.42
C ALA A 77 -3.61 12.31 11.70
N PHE A 78 -2.54 11.66 12.16
CA PHE A 78 -2.08 10.42 11.55
C PHE A 78 -2.37 9.23 12.44
N ILE A 79 -2.98 8.19 11.85
CA ILE A 79 -3.36 6.98 12.59
C ILE A 79 -2.18 6.30 13.28
N PHE A 80 -0.97 6.41 12.71
CA PHE A 80 0.24 5.82 13.27
C PHE A 80 0.82 6.61 14.46
N ASP A 81 0.36 7.83 14.73
CA ASP A 81 0.69 8.53 15.98
C ASP A 81 0.09 7.84 17.21
N ALA A 82 -0.86 6.91 17.00
CA ALA A 82 -1.41 6.08 18.06
C ALA A 82 -0.43 4.98 18.51
N ILE A 83 0.60 4.63 17.73
CA ILE A 83 1.51 3.49 18.04
C ILE A 83 2.16 3.63 19.42
N PRO A 84 2.74 4.79 19.81
CA PRO A 84 3.32 4.97 21.15
C PRO A 84 2.30 4.90 22.30
N MET A 85 1.00 5.04 22.00
CA MET A 85 -0.10 4.96 22.99
C MET A 85 -0.58 3.52 23.22
N ALA A 86 -0.13 2.56 22.39
CA ALA A 86 -0.47 1.16 22.52
C ALA A 86 0.36 0.50 23.63
N LYS A 87 -0.27 -0.35 24.44
CA LYS A 87 0.42 -1.09 25.51
C LYS A 87 1.46 -2.09 24.96
N ASN A 88 1.10 -2.78 23.87
CA ASN A 88 1.91 -3.82 23.23
C ASN A 88 1.89 -3.60 21.71
N PRO A 89 2.64 -2.65 21.16
CA PRO A 89 2.74 -2.48 19.71
C PRO A 89 3.48 -3.67 19.09
N LEU A 90 2.97 -4.18 17.96
CA LEU A 90 3.60 -5.24 17.17
C LEU A 90 3.80 -4.73 15.75
N VAL A 91 4.94 -5.09 15.16
CA VAL A 91 5.25 -4.82 13.75
C VAL A 91 5.35 -6.15 13.03
N LEU A 92 4.52 -6.34 12.00
CA LEU A 92 4.57 -7.49 11.12
C LEU A 92 5.15 -7.05 9.77
N GLN A 93 6.23 -7.68 9.36
CA GLN A 93 6.82 -7.45 8.05
C GLN A 93 6.18 -8.39 7.03
N THR A 94 5.88 -7.84 5.85
CA THR A 94 5.25 -8.56 4.75
C THR A 94 6.09 -8.47 3.48
N LEU A 95 5.77 -9.31 2.50
CA LEU A 95 6.41 -9.26 1.19
C LEU A 95 5.72 -8.21 0.33
N ARG A 96 6.48 -7.21 -0.14
CA ARG A 96 5.93 -6.15 -0.99
C ARG A 96 5.21 -6.69 -2.23
N ALA A 97 5.79 -7.72 -2.87
CA ALA A 97 5.23 -8.34 -4.07
C ALA A 97 3.86 -9.01 -3.84
N GLU A 98 3.54 -9.36 -2.59
CA GLU A 98 2.27 -9.99 -2.24
C GLU A 98 1.25 -9.00 -1.67
N GLU A 99 1.69 -7.98 -0.94
CA GLU A 99 0.79 -7.20 -0.09
C GLU A 99 0.79 -5.69 -0.38
N PHE A 100 1.69 -5.18 -1.23
CA PHE A 100 1.81 -3.74 -1.41
C PHE A 100 2.19 -3.27 -2.82
N SER A 101 1.19 -2.76 -3.54
CA SER A 101 1.37 -1.96 -4.76
C SER A 101 0.40 -0.77 -4.78
N PRO A 102 0.80 0.41 -4.26
CA PRO A 102 -0.10 1.55 -4.10
C PRO A 102 -0.37 2.27 -5.43
N VAL A 103 -1.53 2.92 -5.51
CA VAL A 103 -1.86 3.89 -6.58
C VAL A 103 -1.92 5.28 -5.97
N LYS A 104 -0.96 6.13 -6.34
CA LYS A 104 -0.76 7.50 -5.85
C LYS A 104 -0.65 8.50 -7.00
N ASN A 105 -0.14 8.08 -8.15
CA ASN A 105 0.12 8.92 -9.31
C ASN A 105 -0.76 8.50 -10.49
N ALA A 106 -1.06 9.45 -11.38
CA ALA A 106 -1.84 9.19 -12.59
C ALA A 106 -1.13 8.19 -13.52
N THR A 107 0.19 8.32 -13.66
CA THR A 107 1.06 7.46 -14.47
C THR A 107 2.43 7.28 -13.79
N GLY A 108 3.22 6.31 -14.24
CA GLY A 108 4.58 6.10 -13.73
C GLY A 108 4.62 5.29 -12.43
N VAL A 109 5.57 5.60 -11.54
CA VAL A 109 5.73 4.91 -10.25
C VAL A 109 4.47 5.04 -9.42
N ASP A 110 4.05 3.98 -8.73
CA ASP A 110 2.86 3.95 -7.88
C ASP A 110 1.61 4.46 -8.63
N SER A 111 1.36 3.93 -9.83
CA SER A 111 0.19 4.22 -10.66
C SER A 111 -0.67 2.98 -10.90
N ALA A 112 -1.81 3.15 -11.58
CA ALA A 112 -2.67 2.03 -11.97
C ALA A 112 -1.93 0.99 -12.84
N ASP A 113 -1.01 1.45 -13.71
CA ASP A 113 -0.22 0.56 -14.57
C ASP A 113 0.74 -0.31 -13.76
N THR A 114 1.43 0.28 -12.77
CA THR A 114 2.31 -0.50 -11.90
C THR A 114 1.53 -1.46 -11.02
N ALA A 115 0.34 -1.07 -10.53
CA ALA A 115 -0.52 -1.96 -9.75
C ALA A 115 -1.01 -3.16 -10.57
N ARG A 116 -1.48 -2.94 -11.80
CA ARG A 116 -1.90 -4.03 -12.69
C ARG A 116 -0.75 -5.00 -12.97
N ARG A 117 0.43 -4.47 -13.28
CA ARG A 117 1.63 -5.28 -13.52
C ARG A 117 2.01 -6.10 -12.28
N ASP A 118 2.01 -5.49 -11.10
CA ASP A 118 2.43 -6.17 -9.87
C ASP A 118 1.40 -7.23 -9.44
N MET A 119 0.10 -6.99 -9.63
CA MET A 119 -0.94 -8.03 -9.47
C MET A 119 -0.78 -9.19 -10.45
N ASN A 120 -0.46 -8.92 -11.72
CA ASN A 120 -0.19 -9.96 -12.71
C ASN A 120 1.00 -10.84 -12.31
N ARG A 121 2.10 -10.22 -11.85
CA ARG A 121 3.28 -10.93 -11.33
C ARG A 121 2.96 -11.76 -10.09
N ARG A 122 2.14 -11.23 -9.19
CA ARG A 122 1.66 -11.95 -8.00
C ARG A 122 0.91 -13.21 -8.38
N VAL A 123 -0.06 -13.12 -9.30
CA VAL A 123 -0.83 -14.28 -9.77
C VAL A 123 0.07 -15.28 -10.50
N ALA A 124 0.99 -14.83 -11.35
CA ALA A 124 1.99 -15.69 -11.98
C ALA A 124 2.84 -16.45 -10.95
N SER A 125 3.26 -15.78 -9.88
CA SER A 125 3.97 -16.39 -8.75
C SER A 125 3.13 -17.46 -8.05
N TRP A 126 1.82 -17.21 -7.86
CA TRP A 126 0.90 -18.17 -7.26
C TRP A 126 0.73 -19.43 -8.11
N LEU A 127 0.48 -19.26 -9.40
CA LEU A 127 0.34 -20.36 -10.36
C LEU A 127 1.62 -21.20 -10.42
N GLY A 128 2.79 -20.56 -10.50
CA GLY A 128 4.08 -21.25 -10.46
C GLY A 128 4.30 -21.98 -9.14
N SER A 129 3.95 -21.37 -8.01
CA SER A 129 4.03 -22.01 -6.69
C SER A 129 3.11 -23.22 -6.59
N ALA A 130 1.91 -23.17 -7.19
CA ALA A 130 0.97 -24.29 -7.28
C ALA A 130 1.47 -25.43 -8.19
N GLY A 131 2.55 -25.23 -8.94
CA GLY A 131 3.19 -26.23 -9.80
C GLY A 131 2.76 -26.15 -11.26
N PHE A 132 2.15 -25.05 -11.69
CA PHE A 132 1.77 -24.84 -13.09
C PHE A 132 2.87 -24.16 -13.90
N ASP A 133 2.96 -24.52 -15.17
CA ASP A 133 3.90 -23.91 -16.12
C ASP A 133 3.41 -22.53 -16.55
N VAL A 134 3.93 -21.49 -15.91
CA VAL A 134 3.63 -20.10 -16.27
C VAL A 134 4.63 -19.62 -17.32
N PRO A 135 4.17 -19.20 -18.51
CA PRO A 135 5.08 -18.71 -19.55
C PRO A 135 5.69 -17.37 -19.12
N LEU A 136 7.00 -17.26 -19.32
CA LEU A 136 7.77 -16.04 -19.06
C LEU A 136 8.40 -15.51 -20.35
N THR A 137 8.53 -14.19 -20.43
CA THR A 137 9.32 -13.49 -21.43
C THR A 137 10.82 -13.69 -21.17
N PRO A 138 11.71 -13.39 -22.14
CA PRO A 138 13.17 -13.43 -21.91
C PRO A 138 13.66 -12.54 -20.77
N ALA A 139 12.88 -11.52 -20.39
CA ALA A 139 13.18 -10.63 -19.27
C ALA A 139 12.72 -11.20 -17.90
N GLY A 140 12.13 -12.39 -17.87
CA GLY A 140 11.59 -13.01 -16.65
C GLY A 140 10.21 -12.50 -16.23
N GLU A 141 9.54 -11.71 -17.08
CA GLU A 141 8.18 -11.22 -16.82
C GLU A 141 7.12 -12.22 -17.28
N PRO A 142 5.93 -12.26 -16.66
CA PRO A 142 4.83 -13.09 -17.14
C PRO A 142 4.46 -12.78 -18.61
N ASP A 143 4.50 -13.79 -19.48
CA ASP A 143 4.14 -13.71 -20.91
C ASP A 143 2.64 -13.99 -21.08
N GLY A 144 1.84 -13.07 -20.55
CA GLY A 144 0.38 -13.17 -20.50
C GLY A 144 -0.20 -12.27 -19.41
N GLN A 145 -1.53 -12.22 -19.35
CA GLN A 145 -2.26 -11.61 -18.25
C GLN A 145 -2.92 -12.72 -17.44
N PHE A 146 -2.77 -12.66 -16.12
CA PHE A 146 -3.23 -13.66 -15.19
C PHE A 146 -3.97 -12.96 -14.05
N GLU A 147 -5.21 -13.38 -13.83
CA GLU A 147 -6.04 -12.87 -12.77
C GLU A 147 -6.82 -14.01 -12.11
N ILE A 148 -6.77 -14.06 -10.78
CA ILE A 148 -7.51 -15.02 -9.97
C ILE A 148 -8.45 -14.21 -9.10
N SER A 149 -9.74 -14.50 -9.22
CA SER A 149 -10.77 -13.91 -8.37
C SER A 149 -10.50 -14.23 -6.90
N PRO A 150 -10.66 -13.26 -5.98
CA PRO A 150 -10.65 -13.54 -4.55
C PRO A 150 -11.74 -14.53 -4.10
N LEU A 151 -12.76 -14.78 -4.92
CA LEU A 151 -13.79 -15.80 -4.65
C LEU A 151 -13.26 -17.23 -4.88
N LEU A 152 -12.26 -17.38 -5.75
CA LEU A 152 -11.60 -18.66 -5.99
C LEU A 152 -10.51 -18.92 -4.96
N ALA A 153 -9.56 -18.00 -4.80
CA ALA A 153 -8.43 -18.15 -3.90
C ALA A 153 -8.00 -16.83 -3.26
N LEU A 154 -7.56 -16.90 -2.00
CA LEU A 154 -7.13 -15.73 -1.21
C LEU A 154 -5.61 -15.58 -1.15
N ASP A 155 -4.89 -16.69 -1.33
CA ASP A 155 -3.44 -16.77 -1.38
C ASP A 155 -2.98 -17.97 -2.24
N ALA A 156 -1.66 -18.08 -2.46
CA ALA A 156 -1.08 -19.19 -3.24
C ALA A 156 -1.31 -20.58 -2.63
N GLY A 157 -1.45 -20.66 -1.30
CA GLY A 157 -1.74 -21.91 -0.59
C GLY A 157 -3.15 -22.37 -0.88
N HIS A 158 -4.13 -21.49 -0.69
CA HIS A 158 -5.53 -21.75 -1.00
C HIS A 158 -5.71 -22.09 -2.48
N LEU A 159 -5.02 -21.40 -3.39
CA LEU A 159 -5.06 -21.71 -4.83
C LEU A 159 -4.66 -23.16 -5.12
N ARG A 160 -3.60 -23.65 -4.46
CA ARG A 160 -3.13 -25.04 -4.63
C ARG A 160 -4.19 -26.06 -4.18
N GLU A 161 -4.97 -25.72 -3.15
CA GLU A 161 -6.02 -26.59 -2.62
C GLU A 161 -7.25 -26.65 -3.52
N VAL A 162 -7.63 -25.53 -4.14
CA VAL A 162 -8.86 -25.46 -4.95
C VAL A 162 -8.65 -25.76 -6.43
N MET A 163 -7.46 -25.44 -6.98
CA MET A 163 -7.17 -25.58 -8.41
C MET A 163 -6.53 -26.93 -8.70
N LEU A 164 -7.32 -28.00 -8.64
CA LEU A 164 -6.82 -29.38 -8.77
C LEU A 164 -6.49 -29.80 -10.21
N THR A 165 -7.09 -29.12 -11.19
CA THR A 165 -6.85 -29.38 -12.61
C THR A 165 -5.93 -28.32 -13.17
N ALA A 166 -4.84 -28.75 -13.83
CA ALA A 166 -3.92 -27.83 -14.46
C ALA A 166 -4.63 -26.97 -15.52
N PRO A 167 -4.54 -25.63 -15.43
CA PRO A 167 -5.12 -24.76 -16.44
C PRO A 167 -4.34 -24.82 -17.75
N VAL A 168 -5.04 -24.60 -18.87
CA VAL A 168 -4.38 -24.37 -20.16
C VAL A 168 -3.92 -22.92 -20.21
N ILE A 169 -2.62 -22.71 -20.03
CA ILE A 169 -2.01 -21.38 -20.11
C ILE A 169 -1.35 -21.19 -21.47
N ARG A 170 -1.67 -20.08 -22.14
CA ARG A 170 -1.13 -19.70 -23.45
C ARG A 170 -0.40 -18.38 -23.37
N ARG A 171 0.72 -18.30 -24.09
CA ARG A 171 1.56 -17.10 -24.20
C ARG A 171 0.78 -15.92 -24.77
N SER A 172 1.04 -14.74 -24.23
CA SER A 172 0.46 -13.47 -24.70
C SER A 172 -1.08 -13.40 -24.70
N GLU A 173 -1.75 -14.32 -24.00
CA GLU A 173 -3.20 -14.33 -23.80
C GLU A 173 -3.57 -13.86 -22.39
N ALA A 174 -4.85 -13.53 -22.19
CA ALA A 174 -5.42 -13.24 -20.88
C ALA A 174 -6.12 -14.47 -20.31
N HIS A 175 -5.83 -14.79 -19.06
CA HIS A 175 -6.35 -15.93 -18.33
C HIS A 175 -6.98 -15.45 -17.03
N TYR A 176 -8.23 -15.84 -16.83
CA TYR A 176 -9.02 -15.44 -15.69
C TYR A 176 -9.71 -16.65 -15.07
N TRP A 177 -9.65 -16.75 -13.75
CA TRP A 177 -10.26 -17.84 -12.99
C TRP A 177 -11.14 -17.29 -11.85
N GLU A 178 -12.38 -17.77 -11.78
CA GLU A 178 -13.42 -17.42 -10.78
C GLU A 178 -13.91 -18.63 -10.01
#